data_AF-A0A6B3FV97-F1
#
_entry.id   AF-A0A6B3FV97-F1
#
_cell.length_a   1.000
_cell.length_b   1.000
_cell.length_c   1.000
_cell.angle_alpha   90.00
_cell.angle_beta   90.00
_cell.angle_gamma   90.00
#
_symmetry.space_group_name_H-M   'P 1'
#
loop_
_entity.id
_entity.type
_entity.pdbx_description
1 polymer ?
#
loop_
_entity_poly.entity_id
_entity_poly.type
_entity_poly.pdbx_seq_one_letter_code
_entity_poly.pdbx_strand_id
1 'polypeptide(L)'
;MDLLDLWRGQLSLRRINVLIGSLLNQPGRSALAAAVDESAVWSDSEHLLAQVSDALELSNWLFYQANSSEDAEPLPAPTPMRRPGQEAAAVEPAQPTYASTEEVVDFFTRMNNL
;
A
#
# COMPACT_ATOMS: atom_id res chain seq x y z
N MET A 1 19.61 3.55 -8.58
CA MET A 1 20.64 3.72 -7.55
C MET A 1 21.60 2.56 -7.71
N ASP A 2 22.88 2.84 -7.94
CA ASP A 2 23.89 1.80 -8.19
C ASP A 2 24.88 1.77 -7.00
N LEU A 3 25.37 0.58 -6.64
CA LEU A 3 26.40 0.43 -5.60
C LEU A 3 27.71 1.13 -6.01
N LEU A 4 27.95 1.30 -7.31
CA LEU A 4 29.08 2.09 -7.82
C LEU A 4 29.03 3.56 -7.36
N ASP A 5 27.86 4.08 -7.01
CA ASP A 5 27.70 5.44 -6.50
C ASP A 5 28.35 5.63 -5.12
N LEU A 6 28.51 4.54 -4.35
CA LEU A 6 29.28 4.55 -3.09
C LEU A 6 30.76 4.78 -3.35
N TRP A 7 31.33 4.06 -4.33
CA TRP A 7 32.74 4.19 -4.68
C TRP A 7 33.06 5.54 -5.33
N ARG A 8 32.11 6.09 -6.10
CA ARG A 8 32.21 7.44 -6.70
C ARG A 8 31.97 8.58 -5.70
N GLY A 9 31.67 8.28 -4.44
CA GLY A 9 31.41 9.28 -3.39
C GLY A 9 30.07 10.03 -3.51
N GLN A 10 29.18 9.58 -4.41
CA GLN A 10 27.84 10.17 -4.60
C GLN A 10 26.82 9.59 -3.61
N LEU A 11 27.12 8.43 -3.01
CA LEU A 11 26.29 7.76 -2.01
C LEU A 11 27.05 7.61 -0.70
N SER A 12 26.45 8.03 0.42
CA SER A 12 27.07 7.90 1.76
C SER A 12 26.65 6.61 2.46
N LEU A 13 27.51 6.07 3.32
CA LEU A 13 27.21 4.89 4.15
C LEU A 13 25.95 5.06 5.00
N ARG A 14 25.73 6.28 5.52
CA ARG A 14 24.51 6.61 6.27
C ARG A 14 23.26 6.47 5.40
N ARG A 15 23.31 6.93 4.15
CA ARG A 15 22.18 6.82 3.21
C ARG A 15 21.92 5.38 2.82
N ILE A 16 22.96 4.57 2.63
CA ILE A 16 22.84 3.13 2.41
C ILE A 16 22.12 2.45 3.59
N ASN A 17 22.53 2.75 4.84
CA ASN A 17 21.89 2.16 6.01
C ASN A 17 20.39 2.52 6.09
N VAL A 18 20.03 3.76 5.77
CA VAL A 18 18.63 4.19 5.70
C VAL A 18 17.87 3.44 4.59
N LEU A 19 18.48 3.27 3.41
CA LEU A 19 17.86 2.52 2.31
C LEU A 19 17.64 1.05 2.69
N ILE A 20 18.63 0.40 3.27
CA ILE A 20 18.53 -0.97 3.79
C ILE A 20 17.40 -1.07 4.82
N GLY A 21 17.36 -0.17 5.81
CA GLY A 21 16.29 -0.13 6.81
C GLY A 21 14.90 0.11 6.20
N SER A 22 14.81 0.98 5.19
CA SER A 22 13.53 1.23 4.49
C SER A 22 13.06 0.01 3.69
N LEU A 23 13.98 -0.73 3.07
CA LEU A 23 13.66 -1.97 2.34
C LEU A 23 13.22 -3.06 3.32
N LEU A 24 13.89 -3.19 4.47
CA LEU A 24 13.49 -4.12 5.52
C LEU A 24 12.09 -3.84 6.08
N ASN A 25 11.67 -2.57 6.10
CA ASN A 25 10.35 -2.16 6.61
C ASN A 25 9.25 -2.17 5.55
N GLN A 26 9.54 -2.45 4.27
CA GLN A 26 8.51 -2.54 3.24
C GLN A 26 7.82 -3.91 3.29
N PRO A 27 6.49 -3.96 3.51
CA PRO A 27 5.75 -5.20 3.46
C PRO A 27 5.63 -5.68 2.01
N GLY A 28 6.09 -6.90 1.75
CA GLY A 28 6.06 -7.52 0.42
C GLY A 28 7.37 -7.31 -0.35
N ARG A 29 8.10 -8.41 -0.54
CA ARG A 29 9.29 -8.55 -1.41
C ARG A 29 10.42 -7.56 -1.18
N SER A 30 10.85 -7.35 0.06
CA SER A 30 12.25 -6.99 0.24
C SER A 30 13.07 -8.25 -0.04
N ALA A 31 13.73 -8.30 -1.20
CA ALA A 31 14.60 -9.42 -1.59
C ALA A 31 15.68 -9.66 -0.52
N LEU A 32 16.04 -8.61 0.22
CA LEU A 32 16.91 -8.67 1.38
C LEU A 32 16.27 -9.44 2.55
N ALA A 33 15.03 -9.12 2.96
CA ALA A 33 14.36 -9.83 4.05
C ALA A 33 14.17 -11.31 3.70
N ALA A 34 13.76 -11.64 2.47
CA ALA A 34 13.65 -13.02 2.03
C ALA A 34 15.01 -13.76 1.97
N ALA A 35 16.11 -13.04 1.70
CA ALA A 35 17.45 -13.62 1.72
C ALA A 35 18.02 -13.79 3.13
N VAL A 36 17.51 -13.04 4.11
CA VAL A 36 17.95 -13.11 5.52
C VAL A 36 17.07 -14.06 6.33
N ASP A 37 15.79 -14.20 5.97
CA ASP A 37 14.81 -15.01 6.65
C ASP A 37 13.83 -15.65 5.66
N GLU A 38 13.88 -16.98 5.57
CA GLU A 38 13.01 -17.75 4.68
C GLU A 38 11.53 -17.68 5.12
N SER A 39 11.27 -17.43 6.41
CA SER A 39 9.90 -17.24 6.93
C SER A 39 9.27 -15.90 6.52
N ALA A 40 10.05 -15.00 5.91
CA ALA A 40 9.54 -13.75 5.34
C ALA A 40 8.83 -13.95 3.99
N VAL A 41 8.79 -15.18 3.47
CA VAL A 41 8.08 -15.56 2.24
C VAL A 41 6.84 -16.36 2.61
N TRP A 42 5.71 -16.07 1.96
CA TRP A 42 4.52 -16.89 2.13
C TRP A 42 4.76 -18.30 1.57
N SER A 43 4.45 -19.28 2.40
CA SER A 43 4.27 -20.66 2.02
C SER A 43 2.99 -20.86 1.20
N ASP A 44 2.90 -21.99 0.50
CA ASP A 44 1.70 -22.37 -0.26
C ASP A 44 0.46 -22.43 0.63
N SER A 45 0.61 -22.86 1.88
CA SER A 45 -0.49 -22.90 2.85
C SER A 45 -1.02 -21.51 3.19
N GLU A 46 -0.15 -20.50 3.32
CA GLU A 46 -0.57 -19.11 3.57
C GLU A 46 -1.28 -18.52 2.36
N HIS A 47 -0.80 -18.83 1.15
CA HIS A 47 -1.49 -18.44 -0.08
C HIS A 47 -2.90 -19.04 -0.18
N LEU A 48 -3.05 -20.33 0.14
CA LEU A 48 -4.35 -21.01 0.14
C LEU A 48 -5.28 -20.49 1.24
N LEU A 49 -4.76 -20.27 2.45
CA LEU A 49 -5.54 -19.70 3.55
C LEU A 49 -6.03 -18.29 3.24
N ALA A 50 -5.19 -17.44 2.63
CA ALA A 50 -5.62 -16.12 2.19
C ALA A 50 -6.75 -16.22 1.16
N GLN A 51 -6.67 -17.16 0.20
CA GLN A 51 -7.73 -17.36 -0.78
C GLN A 51 -9.05 -17.84 -0.15
N VAL A 52 -8.98 -18.77 0.81
CA VAL A 52 -10.15 -19.23 1.56
C VAL A 52 -10.77 -18.09 2.36
N SER A 53 -9.95 -17.26 3.00
CA SER A 53 -10.41 -16.08 3.74
C SER A 53 -11.15 -15.09 2.83
N ASP A 54 -10.56 -14.74 1.68
CA ASP A 54 -11.18 -13.83 0.70
C ASP A 54 -12.54 -14.37 0.22
N ALA A 55 -12.62 -15.68 -0.06
CA ALA A 55 -13.86 -16.33 -0.51
C ALA A 55 -14.95 -16.34 0.58
N LEU A 56 -14.57 -16.57 1.84
CA LEU A 56 -15.49 -16.54 2.98
C LEU A 56 -16.03 -15.13 3.22
N GLU A 57 -15.19 -14.11 3.15
CA GLU A 57 -15.61 -12.72 3.32
C GLU A 57 -16.59 -12.31 2.23
N LEU A 58 -16.30 -12.66 0.97
CA LEU A 58 -17.21 -12.42 -0.16
C LEU A 58 -18.54 -13.17 0.00
N SER A 59 -18.50 -14.42 0.43
CA SER A 59 -19.70 -15.22 0.71
C SER A 59 -20.57 -14.58 1.79
N ASN A 60 -19.96 -14.09 2.87
CA ASN A 60 -20.66 -13.39 3.94
C ASN A 60 -21.27 -12.09 3.44
N TRP A 61 -20.52 -11.29 2.67
CA TRP A 61 -21.03 -10.05 2.07
C TRP A 61 -22.24 -10.31 1.16
N LEU A 62 -22.16 -11.31 0.27
CA LEU A 62 -23.27 -11.72 -0.59
C LEU A 62 -24.49 -12.15 0.23
N PHE A 63 -24.28 -12.91 1.30
CA PHE A 63 -25.34 -13.32 2.21
C PHE A 63 -26.01 -12.11 2.88
N TYR A 64 -25.24 -11.15 3.40
CA TYR A 64 -25.82 -9.94 3.98
C TYR A 64 -26.57 -9.11 2.94
N GLN A 65 -26.00 -8.92 1.75
CA GLN A 65 -26.64 -8.17 0.68
C GLN A 65 -27.97 -8.79 0.25
N ALA A 66 -28.02 -10.13 0.13
CA ALA A 66 -29.24 -10.85 -0.23
C ALA A 66 -30.33 -10.80 0.85
N ASN A 67 -29.96 -10.61 2.12
CA ASN A 67 -30.88 -10.55 3.25
C ASN A 67 -31.10 -9.12 3.78
N SER A 68 -30.58 -8.11 3.08
CA SER A 68 -30.78 -6.71 3.44
C SER A 68 -32.17 -6.22 2.99
N SER A 69 -32.78 -5.32 3.77
CA SER A 69 -34.03 -4.67 3.38
C SER A 69 -33.82 -3.74 2.19
N GLU A 70 -34.86 -3.48 1.41
CA GLU A 70 -34.79 -2.63 0.21
C GLU A 70 -34.32 -1.19 0.52
N ASP A 71 -34.58 -0.70 1.73
CA ASP A 71 -34.13 0.63 2.22
C ASP A 71 -32.76 0.60 2.93
N ALA A 72 -32.08 -0.55 3.01
CA ALA A 72 -30.79 -0.63 3.69
C ALA A 72 -29.68 -0.01 2.83
N GLU A 73 -28.74 0.68 3.48
CA GLU A 73 -27.54 1.16 2.80
C GLU A 73 -26.73 -0.04 2.26
N PRO A 74 -26.30 0.00 0.98
CA PRO A 74 -25.52 -1.09 0.40
C PRO A 74 -24.16 -1.19 1.09
N LEU A 75 -23.81 -2.40 1.53
CA LEU A 75 -22.53 -2.67 2.17
C LEU A 75 -21.41 -2.63 1.12
N PRO A 76 -20.26 -2.00 1.43
CA PRO A 76 -19.12 -2.01 0.51
C PRO A 76 -18.65 -3.45 0.29
N ALA A 77 -18.33 -3.78 -0.97
CA ALA A 77 -17.77 -5.08 -1.30
C ALA A 77 -16.40 -5.26 -0.63
N PRO A 78 -16.10 -6.45 -0.08
CA PRO A 78 -14.85 -6.68 0.61
C PRO A 78 -13.67 -6.66 -0.37
N THR A 79 -12.55 -6.08 0.08
CA THR A 79 -11.31 -6.03 -0.70
C THR A 79 -10.43 -7.23 -0.32
N PRO A 80 -9.96 -8.03 -1.30
CA PRO A 80 -9.08 -9.17 -1.04
C PRO A 80 -7.83 -8.78 -0.25
N MET A 81 -7.34 -9.70 0.58
CA MET A 81 -6.11 -9.51 1.32
C MET A 81 -4.93 -9.30 0.37
N ARG A 82 -4.05 -8.34 0.69
CA ARG A 82 -2.85 -8.06 -0.10
C ARG A 82 -1.88 -9.24 0.00
N ARG A 83 -1.60 -9.88 -1.13
CA ARG A 83 -0.61 -10.96 -1.24
C ARG A 83 0.80 -10.40 -1.46
N PRO A 84 1.86 -11.04 -0.94
CA PRO A 84 3.22 -10.66 -1.26
C PRO A 84 3.46 -10.70 -2.77
N GLY A 85 4.02 -9.63 -3.32
CA GLY A 85 4.33 -9.54 -4.75
C GLY A 85 3.16 -9.20 -5.66
N GLN A 86 1.92 -9.07 -5.15
CA GLN A 86 0.89 -8.33 -5.87
C GLN A 86 1.17 -6.84 -5.74
N GLU A 87 1.23 -6.17 -6.89
CA GLU A 87 1.26 -4.72 -6.93
C GLU A 87 0.00 -4.21 -6.24
N ALA A 88 0.15 -3.32 -5.26
CA ALA A 88 -1.00 -2.79 -4.54
C ALA A 88 -1.94 -2.20 -5.58
N ALA A 89 -3.18 -2.71 -5.64
CA ALA A 89 -4.22 -2.09 -6.45
C ALA A 89 -4.17 -0.60 -6.14
N ALA A 90 -4.01 0.23 -7.18
CA ALA A 90 -3.85 1.67 -7.02
C ALA A 90 -4.97 2.17 -6.13
N VAL A 91 -4.65 2.42 -4.87
CA VAL A 91 -5.56 3.11 -3.97
C VAL A 91 -5.79 4.42 -4.68
N GLU A 92 -7.03 4.68 -5.11
CA GLU A 92 -7.37 6.00 -5.65
C GLU A 92 -6.74 7.02 -4.71
N PRO A 93 -5.90 7.94 -5.23
CA PRO A 93 -5.11 8.80 -4.38
C PRO A 93 -6.08 9.44 -3.41
N ALA A 94 -5.91 9.11 -2.12
CA ALA A 94 -6.74 9.67 -1.06
C ALA A 94 -6.79 11.17 -1.31
N GLN A 95 -7.99 11.72 -1.47
CA GLN A 95 -8.13 13.14 -1.80
C GLN A 95 -7.25 13.91 -0.82
N PRO A 96 -6.32 14.74 -1.32
CA PRO A 96 -5.33 15.35 -0.46
C PRO A 96 -6.07 16.11 0.63
N THR A 97 -5.84 15.73 1.89
CA THR A 97 -6.46 16.38 3.06
C THR A 97 -5.96 17.82 3.25
N TYR A 98 -5.04 18.26 2.39
CA TYR A 98 -4.40 19.56 2.40
C TYR A 98 -4.55 20.21 1.03
N ALA A 99 -4.65 21.53 1.01
CA ALA A 99 -4.65 22.32 -0.21
C ALA A 99 -3.35 22.09 -0.99
N SER A 100 -3.48 21.93 -2.30
CA SER A 100 -2.36 21.86 -3.22
C SER A 100 -1.61 23.19 -3.29
N THR A 101 -0.35 23.15 -3.71
CA THR A 101 0.47 24.37 -3.86
C THR A 101 -0.19 25.40 -4.79
N GLU A 102 -0.89 24.93 -5.83
CA GLU A 102 -1.59 25.79 -6.79
C GLU A 102 -2.76 26.52 -6.13
N GLU A 103 -3.57 25.81 -5.32
CA GLU A 103 -4.67 26.42 -4.56
C GLU A 103 -4.18 27.44 -3.52
N VAL A 104 -3.03 27.19 -2.90
CA VAL A 104 -2.41 28.14 -1.96
C VAL A 104 -1.97 29.41 -2.68
N VAL A 105 -1.36 29.30 -3.86
CA VAL A 105 -0.95 30.45 -4.68
C VAL A 105 -2.16 31.27 -5.14
N ASP A 106 -3.22 30.61 -5.58
CA ASP A 106 -4.46 31.27 -5.99
C ASP A 106 -5.14 32.02 -4.84
N PHE A 107 -5.14 31.44 -3.63
CA PHE A 107 -5.65 32.11 -2.43
C PHE A 107 -4.91 33.42 -2.14
N PHE A 108 -3.57 33.41 -2.14
CA PHE A 108 -2.79 34.61 -1.90
C PHE A 108 -2.99 35.67 -3.00
N THR A 109 -3.14 35.24 -4.25
CA THR A 109 -3.41 36.13 -5.38
C THR A 109 -4.77 36.82 -5.24
N ARG A 110 -5.80 36.10 -4.80
CA ARG A 110 -7.15 36.66 -4.56
C ARG A 110 -7.16 37.64 -3.38
N MET A 111 -6.41 37.36 -2.32
CA MET A 111 -6.30 38.23 -1.15
C MET A 111 -5.61 39.57 -1.46
N ASN A 112 -4.64 39.58 -2.38
CA ASN A 112 -3.91 40.79 -2.76
C ASN A 112 -4.71 41.72 -3.71
N ASN A 113 -5.84 41.26 -4.24
CA ASN A 113 -6.71 42.03 -5.14
C ASN A 113 -7.98 42.58 -4.44
N LEU A 114 -8.03 42.50 -3.09
CA LEU A 114 -9.01 43.15 -2.22
C LEU A 114 -8.44 44.46 -1.68
#